data_AF-G5B608-F1
#
_entry.id   AF-G5B608-F1
#
_cell.length_a   1.000
_cell.length_b   1.000
_cell.length_c   1.000
_cell.angle_alpha   90.00
_cell.angle_beta   90.00
_cell.angle_gamma   90.00
#
_symmetry.space_group_name_H-M   'P 1'
#
loop_
_entity.id
_entity.type
_entity.pdbx_description
1 polymer ?
#
loop_
_entity_poly.entity_id
_entity_poly.type
_entity_poly.pdbx_seq_one_letter_code
_entity_poly.pdbx_strand_id
1 'polypeptide(L)'
;MWSDEKGAMENTAVTRMARCGKNATVNFCYLPSQRLYTRANLASTKGRTESLAKALETNRAHMRTEGKRLRRGKKKMKILLGGYQSHAMGLKKQLNDLWDQINHAHLELFQETGGPCHSLEAGASKRRSAETPEKRKRASAEICSFAAGEGDLRVKLLKHSLRLLCSRAN
;
A
#
# COMPACT_ATOMS: atom_id res chain seq x y z
N MET A 1 -52.29 2.63 18.41
CA MET A 1 -51.55 1.36 18.59
C MET A 1 -50.16 1.62 19.18
N TRP A 2 -50.12 2.36 20.28
CA TRP A 2 -48.92 2.67 21.08
C TRP A 2 -49.34 2.44 22.54
N SER A 3 -49.17 1.22 23.00
CA SER A 3 -49.48 0.83 24.38
C SER A 3 -48.42 -0.14 24.84
N ASP A 4 -47.17 0.33 24.91
CA ASP A 4 -46.04 -0.43 25.48
C ASP A 4 -45.05 0.49 26.24
N GLU A 5 -45.43 1.72 26.59
CA GLU A 5 -44.52 2.63 27.33
C GLU A 5 -44.67 2.56 28.86
N LYS A 6 -45.75 1.95 29.38
CA LYS A 6 -45.98 1.88 30.84
C LYS A 6 -45.16 0.79 31.55
N GLY A 7 -44.48 -0.11 30.84
CA GLY A 7 -43.61 -1.13 31.44
C GLY A 7 -42.14 -0.72 31.61
N ALA A 8 -41.74 0.46 31.09
CA ALA A 8 -40.33 0.84 30.99
C ALA A 8 -39.78 1.62 32.19
N MET A 9 -40.63 2.17 33.08
CA MET A 9 -40.19 3.05 34.17
C MET A 9 -40.01 2.37 35.53
N GLU A 10 -40.68 1.26 35.84
CA GLU A 10 -40.60 0.63 37.18
C GLU A 10 -39.29 -0.14 37.44
N ASN A 11 -38.37 -0.14 36.49
CA ASN A 11 -37.22 -1.04 36.52
C ASN A 11 -35.88 -0.34 36.26
N THR A 12 -35.82 0.99 36.41
CA THR A 12 -34.65 1.78 35.98
C THR A 12 -33.41 1.60 36.85
N ALA A 13 -33.53 1.36 38.16
CA ALA A 13 -32.36 1.14 39.04
C ALA A 13 -31.87 -0.32 38.99
N VAL A 14 -32.79 -1.29 39.12
CA VAL A 14 -32.46 -2.73 39.13
C VAL A 14 -31.99 -3.21 37.75
N THR A 15 -32.56 -2.66 36.66
CA THR A 15 -32.19 -3.05 35.28
C THR A 15 -31.02 -2.24 34.71
N ARG A 16 -30.68 -1.07 35.29
CA ARG A 16 -29.39 -0.40 35.00
C ARG A 16 -28.23 -1.17 35.61
N MET A 17 -28.38 -1.66 36.84
CA MET A 17 -27.36 -2.48 37.52
C MET A 17 -27.10 -3.80 36.78
N ALA A 18 -28.11 -4.39 36.15
CA ALA A 18 -27.96 -5.60 35.34
C ALA A 18 -27.28 -5.37 33.96
N ARG A 19 -27.34 -4.14 33.42
CA ARG A 19 -26.77 -3.80 32.10
C ARG A 19 -25.30 -3.42 32.14
N CYS A 20 -24.78 -3.01 33.30
CA CYS A 20 -23.36 -2.72 33.48
C CYS A 20 -22.63 -4.02 33.90
N GLY A 21 -22.49 -4.93 32.94
CA GLY A 21 -21.64 -6.11 33.10
C GLY A 21 -20.21 -5.67 33.40
N LYS A 22 -19.66 -6.15 34.53
CA LYS A 22 -18.37 -5.75 35.12
C LYS A 22 -18.49 -4.34 35.72
N ASN A 23 -19.05 -4.15 36.92
CA ASN A 23 -18.26 -3.94 38.15
C ASN A 23 -19.15 -3.77 39.40
N ALA A 24 -20.47 -3.95 39.30
CA ALA A 24 -21.40 -3.63 40.40
C ALA A 24 -21.52 -4.73 41.47
N THR A 25 -21.03 -5.95 41.21
CA THR A 25 -21.13 -7.09 42.15
C THR A 25 -20.03 -7.12 43.21
N VAL A 26 -19.06 -6.21 43.16
CA VAL A 26 -17.90 -6.26 44.06
C VAL A 26 -18.30 -5.92 45.50
N ASN A 27 -19.30 -5.06 45.69
CA ASN A 27 -19.68 -4.57 47.02
C ASN A 27 -21.03 -5.12 47.52
N PHE A 28 -21.97 -5.45 46.63
CA PHE A 28 -23.31 -5.91 47.01
C PHE A 28 -23.74 -7.11 46.16
N CYS A 29 -24.42 -8.05 46.82
CA CYS A 29 -24.87 -9.33 46.29
C CYS A 29 -26.36 -9.50 46.62
N TYR A 30 -27.16 -9.92 45.64
CA TYR A 30 -28.55 -10.27 45.86
C TYR A 30 -28.67 -11.73 46.31
N LEU A 31 -29.22 -11.99 47.49
CA LEU A 31 -29.48 -13.35 47.96
C LEU A 31 -30.90 -13.77 47.53
N PRO A 32 -31.04 -14.74 46.61
CA PRO A 32 -32.35 -15.13 46.09
C PRO A 32 -33.23 -15.85 47.14
N SER A 33 -32.61 -16.53 48.11
CA SER A 33 -33.30 -17.20 49.21
C SER A 33 -33.97 -16.22 50.19
N GLN A 34 -33.32 -15.08 50.45
CA GLN A 34 -33.79 -14.05 51.38
C GLN A 34 -34.46 -12.85 50.68
N ARG A 35 -34.43 -12.82 49.35
CA ARG A 35 -34.93 -11.73 48.48
C ARG A 35 -34.37 -10.34 48.83
N LEU A 36 -33.16 -10.27 49.36
CA LEU A 36 -32.53 -9.04 49.86
C LEU A 36 -31.17 -8.79 49.20
N TYR A 37 -30.76 -7.52 49.18
CA TYR A 37 -29.41 -7.11 48.78
C TYR A 37 -28.55 -6.93 50.03
N THR A 38 -27.40 -7.58 50.07
CA THR A 38 -26.47 -7.52 51.18
C THR A 38 -25.08 -7.18 50.66
N ARG A 39 -24.20 -6.61 51.50
CA ARG A 39 -22.79 -6.45 51.12
C ARG A 39 -22.15 -7.81 50.86
N ALA A 40 -21.33 -7.91 49.81
CA ALA A 40 -20.70 -9.16 49.39
C ALA A 40 -19.84 -9.79 50.51
N ASN A 41 -19.20 -8.98 51.35
CA ASN A 41 -18.35 -9.43 52.45
C ASN A 41 -19.14 -10.04 53.63
N LEU A 42 -20.40 -9.64 53.81
CA LEU A 42 -21.28 -10.13 54.88
C LEU A 42 -22.07 -11.38 54.45
N ALA A 43 -22.09 -11.68 53.15
CA ALA A 43 -22.83 -12.81 52.61
C ALA A 43 -22.05 -14.13 52.78
N SER A 44 -22.76 -15.17 53.24
CA SER A 44 -22.26 -16.55 53.26
C SER A 44 -21.69 -16.95 51.89
N THR A 45 -20.64 -17.78 51.88
CA THR A 45 -20.07 -18.36 50.66
C THR A 45 -21.15 -19.00 49.79
N LYS A 46 -22.09 -19.74 50.39
CA LYS A 46 -23.23 -20.35 49.69
C LYS A 46 -24.14 -19.31 49.03
N GLY A 47 -24.48 -18.24 49.74
CA GLY A 47 -25.33 -17.16 49.23
C GLY A 47 -24.69 -16.39 48.07
N ARG A 48 -23.35 -16.24 48.10
CA ARG A 48 -22.58 -15.68 46.98
C ARG A 48 -22.57 -16.62 45.76
N THR A 49 -22.44 -17.92 45.97
CA THR A 49 -22.46 -18.88 44.87
C THR A 49 -23.84 -18.95 44.19
N GLU A 50 -24.91 -18.95 44.98
CA GLU A 50 -26.30 -18.97 44.47
C GLU A 50 -26.63 -17.69 43.67
N SER A 51 -26.18 -16.53 44.14
CA SER A 51 -26.42 -15.27 43.43
C SER A 51 -25.67 -15.21 42.11
N LEU A 52 -24.41 -15.63 42.09
CA LEU A 52 -23.59 -15.68 40.89
C LEU A 52 -24.15 -16.70 39.88
N ALA A 53 -24.62 -17.86 40.34
CA ALA A 53 -25.27 -18.85 39.49
C ALA A 53 -26.55 -18.29 38.83
N LYS A 54 -27.38 -17.58 39.60
CA LYS A 54 -28.60 -16.94 39.07
C LYS A 54 -28.28 -15.83 38.08
N ALA A 55 -27.28 -14.99 38.36
CA ALA A 55 -26.83 -13.96 37.44
C ALA A 55 -26.28 -14.55 36.14
N LEU A 56 -25.52 -15.65 36.23
CA LEU A 56 -24.99 -16.36 35.08
C LEU A 56 -26.10 -16.95 34.21
N GLU A 57 -27.12 -17.56 34.81
CA GLU A 57 -28.27 -18.09 34.05
C GLU A 57 -29.07 -16.98 33.37
N THR A 58 -29.25 -15.85 34.07
CA THR A 58 -29.89 -14.65 33.50
C THR A 58 -29.10 -14.12 32.31
N ASN A 59 -27.77 -14.07 32.41
CA ASN A 59 -26.90 -13.68 31.31
C ASN A 59 -26.97 -14.65 30.13
N ARG A 60 -27.05 -15.97 30.36
CA ARG A 60 -27.25 -16.96 29.29
C ARG A 60 -28.58 -16.74 28.57
N ALA A 61 -29.65 -16.45 29.31
CA ALA A 61 -30.95 -16.14 28.73
C ALA A 61 -30.89 -14.87 27.86
N HIS A 62 -30.27 -13.79 28.37
CA HIS A 62 -30.07 -12.55 27.62
C HIS A 62 -29.22 -12.76 26.36
N MET A 63 -28.14 -13.54 26.43
CA MET A 63 -27.32 -13.85 25.25
C MET A 63 -28.09 -14.62 24.18
N ARG A 64 -29.00 -15.53 24.58
CA ARG A 64 -29.87 -16.25 23.64
C ARG A 64 -30.90 -15.32 22.99
N THR A 65 -31.54 -14.45 23.76
CA THR A 65 -32.57 -13.53 23.24
C THR A 65 -31.95 -12.44 22.35
N GLU A 66 -30.91 -11.77 22.82
CA GLU A 66 -30.18 -10.75 22.05
C GLU A 66 -29.49 -11.37 20.84
N GLY A 67 -28.90 -12.56 20.96
CA GLY A 67 -28.36 -13.30 19.81
C GLY A 67 -29.41 -13.57 18.74
N LYS A 68 -30.63 -13.97 19.12
CA LYS A 68 -31.75 -14.16 18.19
C LYS A 68 -32.22 -12.84 17.56
N ARG A 69 -32.28 -11.76 18.34
CA ARG A 69 -32.63 -10.41 17.88
C ARG A 69 -31.61 -9.88 16.87
N LEU A 70 -30.32 -9.95 17.21
CA LEU A 70 -29.21 -9.58 16.33
C LEU A 70 -29.20 -10.40 15.06
N ARG A 71 -29.43 -11.72 15.13
CA ARG A 71 -29.52 -12.58 13.92
C ARG A 71 -30.64 -12.15 12.98
N ARG A 72 -31.82 -11.84 13.53
CA ARG A 72 -32.97 -11.34 12.75
C ARG A 72 -32.66 -9.98 12.12
N GLY A 73 -32.09 -9.06 12.91
CA GLY A 73 -31.65 -7.75 12.43
C GLY A 73 -30.60 -7.85 11.32
N LYS A 74 -29.57 -8.68 11.51
CA LYS A 74 -28.51 -8.94 10.53
C LYS A 74 -29.07 -9.54 9.23
N LYS A 75 -30.02 -10.48 9.30
CA LYS A 75 -30.66 -11.03 8.10
C LYS A 75 -31.43 -9.95 7.33
N LYS A 76 -32.22 -9.12 8.03
CA LYS A 76 -32.92 -7.99 7.41
C LYS A 76 -31.95 -7.00 6.77
N MET A 77 -30.90 -6.62 7.49
CA MET A 77 -29.86 -5.71 7.00
C MET A 77 -29.15 -6.25 5.77
N LYS A 78 -28.80 -7.55 5.76
CA LYS A 78 -28.16 -8.18 4.60
C LYS A 78 -29.05 -8.18 3.36
N ILE A 79 -30.37 -8.37 3.52
CA ILE A 79 -31.31 -8.30 2.39
C ILE A 79 -31.43 -6.87 1.86
N LEU A 80 -31.64 -5.90 2.75
CA LEU A 80 -31.81 -4.50 2.36
C LEU A 80 -30.54 -3.90 1.77
N LEU A 81 -29.37 -4.16 2.38
CA LEU A 81 -28.10 -3.57 1.96
C LEU A 81 -27.29 -4.42 0.99
N GLY A 82 -27.61 -5.70 0.78
CA GLY A 82 -26.79 -6.60 -0.02
C GLY A 82 -26.61 -6.13 -1.47
N GLY A 83 -27.69 -5.65 -2.09
CA GLY A 83 -27.65 -5.05 -3.43
C GLY A 83 -26.81 -3.77 -3.46
N TYR A 84 -27.06 -2.84 -2.53
CA TYR A 84 -26.32 -1.58 -2.42
C TYR A 84 -24.82 -1.80 -2.16
N GLN A 85 -24.45 -2.76 -1.32
CA GLN A 85 -23.06 -3.11 -1.04
C GLN A 85 -22.36 -3.67 -2.30
N SER A 86 -23.03 -4.55 -3.03
CA SER A 86 -22.49 -5.10 -4.29
C SER A 86 -22.30 -4.01 -5.33
N HIS A 87 -23.27 -3.10 -5.44
CA HIS A 87 -23.18 -1.94 -6.34
C HIS A 87 -22.04 -0.99 -5.94
N ALA A 88 -21.92 -0.65 -4.65
CA ALA A 88 -20.85 0.20 -4.15
C ALA A 88 -19.46 -0.42 -4.36
N MET A 89 -19.31 -1.74 -4.16
CA MET A 89 -18.06 -2.45 -4.45
C MET A 89 -17.72 -2.44 -5.94
N GLY A 90 -18.72 -2.58 -6.82
CA GLY A 90 -18.56 -2.47 -8.26
C GLY A 90 -18.07 -1.09 -8.69
N LEU A 91 -18.73 -0.03 -8.21
CA LEU A 91 -18.31 1.36 -8.46
C LEU A 91 -16.90 1.65 -7.94
N LYS A 92 -16.56 1.13 -6.76
CA LYS A 92 -15.20 1.25 -6.21
C LYS A 92 -14.17 0.58 -7.10
N LYS A 93 -14.47 -0.59 -7.67
CA LYS A 93 -13.58 -1.29 -8.59
C LYS A 93 -13.37 -0.47 -9.86
N GLN A 94 -14.47 -0.02 -10.49
CA GLN A 94 -14.41 0.84 -11.67
C GLN A 94 -13.59 2.11 -11.42
N LEU A 95 -13.74 2.73 -10.25
CA LEU A 95 -12.96 3.90 -9.88
C LEU A 95 -11.45 3.61 -9.82
N ASN A 96 -11.04 2.48 -9.24
CA ASN A 96 -9.63 2.10 -9.20
C ASN A 96 -9.10 1.77 -10.60
N ASP A 97 -9.86 1.02 -11.40
CA ASP A 97 -9.47 0.66 -12.77
C ASP A 97 -9.27 1.93 -13.63
N LEU A 98 -10.13 2.95 -13.47
CA LEU A 98 -9.98 4.25 -14.12
C LEU A 98 -8.75 5.01 -13.61
N TRP A 99 -8.45 4.95 -12.31
CA TRP A 99 -7.27 5.57 -11.72
C TRP A 99 -5.98 4.98 -12.29
N ASP A 100 -5.93 3.66 -12.45
CA ASP A 100 -4.80 2.96 -13.06
C ASP A 100 -4.65 3.31 -14.55
N GLN A 101 -5.76 3.42 -15.29
CA GLN A 101 -5.75 3.89 -16.68
C GLN A 101 -5.22 5.31 -16.82
N ILE A 102 -5.64 6.22 -15.92
CA ILE A 102 -5.16 7.60 -15.89
C ILE A 102 -3.64 7.62 -15.65
N ASN A 103 -3.15 6.86 -14.67
CA ASN A 103 -1.71 6.75 -14.42
C ASN A 103 -0.94 6.21 -15.63
N HIS A 104 -1.48 5.18 -16.28
CA HIS A 104 -0.86 4.59 -17.46
C HIS A 104 -0.77 5.60 -18.61
N ALA A 105 -1.88 6.27 -18.94
CA ALA A 105 -1.91 7.30 -19.96
C ALA A 105 -1.00 8.49 -19.62
N HIS A 106 -0.92 8.89 -18.35
CA HIS A 106 0.05 9.89 -17.91
C HIS A 106 1.49 9.44 -18.15
N LEU A 107 1.84 8.19 -17.81
CA LEU A 107 3.18 7.65 -18.05
C LEU A 107 3.53 7.60 -19.55
N GLU A 108 2.59 7.17 -20.39
CA GLU A 108 2.75 7.17 -21.85
C GLU A 108 2.97 8.60 -22.36
N LEU A 109 2.13 9.56 -21.96
CA LEU A 109 2.32 10.97 -22.34
C LEU A 109 3.65 11.52 -21.84
N PHE A 110 4.08 11.22 -20.61
CA PHE A 110 5.39 11.63 -20.09
C PHE A 110 6.56 11.02 -20.88
N GLN A 111 6.40 9.81 -21.41
CA GLN A 111 7.39 9.20 -22.30
C GLN A 111 7.42 9.88 -23.66
N GLU A 112 6.25 10.10 -24.28
CA GLU A 112 6.11 10.70 -25.61
C GLU A 112 6.46 12.20 -25.66
N THR A 113 6.09 12.96 -24.63
CA THR A 113 6.30 14.42 -24.59
C THR A 113 7.69 14.83 -24.11
N GLY A 114 8.62 13.89 -23.99
CA GLY A 114 10.03 14.22 -23.75
C GLY A 114 10.47 14.12 -22.30
N GLY A 115 10.19 12.98 -21.66
CA GLY A 115 10.99 12.55 -20.50
C GLY A 115 12.50 12.57 -20.81
N PRO A 116 13.38 12.45 -19.79
CA PRO A 116 14.83 12.55 -19.96
C PRO A 116 15.43 11.63 -21.03
N CYS A 117 14.71 10.59 -21.46
CA CYS A 117 15.10 9.74 -22.58
C CYS A 117 15.26 10.50 -23.91
N HIS A 118 14.35 11.42 -24.29
CA HIS A 118 14.51 12.19 -25.54
C HIS A 118 15.69 13.16 -25.49
N SER A 119 15.98 13.75 -24.32
CA SER A 119 17.15 14.63 -24.15
C SER A 119 18.46 13.83 -24.05
N LEU A 120 18.42 12.61 -23.50
CA LEU A 120 19.55 11.67 -23.50
C LEU A 120 19.85 11.14 -24.90
N GLU A 121 18.84 10.82 -25.71
CA GLU A 121 19.04 10.42 -27.10
C GLU A 121 19.55 11.58 -27.97
N ALA A 122 19.02 12.79 -27.78
CA ALA A 122 19.56 13.99 -28.42
C ALA A 122 21.01 14.27 -28.01
N GLY A 123 21.34 14.07 -26.73
CA GLY A 123 22.70 14.18 -26.20
C GLY A 123 23.65 13.09 -26.74
N ALA A 124 23.18 11.85 -26.84
CA ALA A 124 23.94 10.72 -27.40
C ALA A 124 24.15 10.88 -28.91
N SER A 125 23.16 11.40 -29.64
CA SER A 125 23.27 11.73 -31.06
C SER A 125 24.30 12.85 -31.31
N LYS A 126 24.25 13.92 -30.50
CA LYS A 126 25.27 14.99 -30.54
C LYS A 126 26.68 14.46 -30.27
N ARG A 127 26.88 13.61 -29.25
CA ARG A 127 28.19 12.99 -28.97
C ARG A 127 28.67 12.12 -30.12
N ARG A 128 27.81 11.27 -30.69
CA ARG A 128 28.14 10.47 -31.89
C ARG A 128 28.53 11.35 -33.08
N SER A 129 27.82 12.45 -33.31
CA SER A 129 28.15 13.40 -34.38
C SER A 129 29.41 14.22 -34.12
N ALA A 130 29.84 14.38 -32.86
CA ALA A 130 31.08 15.08 -32.49
C ALA A 130 32.31 14.15 -32.55
N GLU A 131 32.12 12.85 -32.29
CA GLU A 131 33.20 11.86 -32.42
C GLU A 131 33.62 11.63 -33.88
N THR A 132 32.70 11.69 -34.85
CA THR A 132 33.01 11.46 -36.26
C THR A 132 33.96 12.51 -36.88
N PRO A 133 33.83 13.84 -36.66
CA PRO A 133 34.79 14.82 -37.16
C PRO A 133 36.13 14.74 -36.42
N GLU A 134 36.15 14.40 -35.13
CA GLU A 134 37.40 14.23 -34.39
C GLU A 134 38.18 12.99 -34.87
N LYS A 135 37.49 11.86 -35.07
CA LYS A 135 38.07 10.65 -35.68
C LYS A 135 38.56 10.92 -37.11
N ARG A 136 37.82 11.70 -37.91
CA ARG A 136 38.28 12.14 -39.26
C ARG A 136 39.55 13.00 -39.20
N LYS A 137 39.65 13.93 -38.24
CA LYS A 137 40.84 14.78 -38.06
C LYS A 137 42.07 13.94 -37.67
N ARG A 138 41.91 12.98 -36.75
CA ARG A 138 43.00 12.05 -36.37
C ARG A 138 43.45 11.18 -37.55
N ALA A 139 42.51 10.59 -38.28
CA ALA A 139 42.82 9.81 -39.48
C ALA A 139 43.53 10.67 -40.55
N SER A 140 43.09 11.92 -40.77
CA SER A 140 43.76 12.84 -41.70
C SER A 140 45.18 13.20 -41.24
N ALA A 141 45.42 13.34 -39.93
CA ALA A 141 46.74 13.63 -39.38
C ALA A 141 47.69 12.42 -39.53
N GLU A 142 47.20 11.20 -39.33
CA GLU A 142 47.95 9.96 -39.57
C GLU A 142 48.31 9.77 -41.05
N ILE A 143 47.39 10.10 -41.96
CA ILE A 143 47.66 10.06 -43.41
C ILE A 143 48.75 11.08 -43.78
N CYS A 144 48.68 12.30 -43.23
CA CYS A 144 49.70 13.32 -43.47
C CYS A 144 51.08 12.94 -42.92
N SER A 145 51.16 12.34 -41.74
CA SER A 145 52.43 11.90 -41.15
C SER A 145 53.03 10.71 -41.92
N PHE A 146 52.18 9.79 -42.40
CA PHE A 146 52.60 8.70 -43.29
C PHE A 146 53.18 9.23 -44.60
N ALA A 147 52.48 10.16 -45.27
CA ALA A 147 52.96 10.78 -46.50
C ALA A 147 54.28 11.56 -46.31
N ALA A 148 54.45 12.23 -45.16
CA ALA A 148 55.70 12.89 -44.82
C ALA A 148 56.86 11.88 -44.62
N GLY A 149 56.59 10.74 -43.99
CA GLY A 149 57.57 9.66 -43.81
C GLY A 149 57.99 9.01 -45.13
N GLU A 150 57.06 8.77 -46.05
CA GLU A 150 57.38 8.31 -47.41
C GLU A 150 58.21 9.33 -48.19
N GLY A 151 57.91 10.62 -48.05
CA GLY A 151 58.72 11.70 -48.63
C GLY A 151 60.17 11.67 -48.13
N ASP A 152 60.38 11.52 -46.83
CA ASP A 152 61.71 11.47 -46.22
C ASP A 152 62.49 10.18 -46.62
N LEU A 153 61.79 9.04 -46.75
CA LEU A 153 62.36 7.81 -47.31
C LEU A 153 62.82 7.99 -48.76
N ARG A 154 62.02 8.64 -49.63
CA ARG A 154 62.42 8.92 -51.02
C ARG A 154 63.64 9.81 -51.10
N VAL A 155 63.72 10.84 -50.25
CA VAL A 155 64.90 11.73 -50.16
C VAL A 155 66.14 10.97 -49.68
N LYS A 156 66.01 10.09 -48.69
CA LYS A 156 67.10 9.22 -48.21
C LYS A 156 67.56 8.24 -49.30
N LEU A 157 66.62 7.65 -50.05
CA LEU A 157 66.93 6.75 -51.16
C LEU A 157 67.72 7.48 -52.25
N LEU A 158 67.28 8.67 -52.66
CA LEU A 158 67.96 9.55 -53.62
C LEU A 158 69.37 9.92 -53.17
N LYS A 159 69.55 10.27 -51.89
CA LYS A 159 70.89 10.56 -51.33
C LYS A 159 71.79 9.33 -51.30
N HIS A 160 71.25 8.13 -51.10
CA HIS A 160 72.02 6.88 -51.12
C HIS A 160 72.43 6.51 -52.53
N SER A 161 71.52 6.59 -53.51
CA SER A 161 71.85 6.33 -54.92
C SER A 161 72.84 7.35 -55.48
N LEU A 162 72.73 8.64 -55.12
CA LEU A 162 73.76 9.65 -55.44
C LEU A 162 75.13 9.31 -54.81
N ARG A 163 75.15 8.82 -53.55
CA ARG A 163 76.40 8.37 -52.91
C ARG A 163 77.02 7.18 -53.62
N LEU A 164 76.22 6.19 -53.99
CA LEU A 164 76.69 5.03 -54.75
C LEU A 164 77.23 5.42 -56.14
N LEU A 165 76.60 6.39 -56.81
CA LEU A 165 77.09 6.92 -58.08
C LEU A 165 78.44 7.64 -57.91
N CYS A 166 78.61 8.45 -56.85
CA CYS A 166 79.89 9.08 -56.56
C CYS A 166 80.98 8.08 -56.15
N SER A 167 80.67 7.03 -55.40
CA SER A 167 81.65 5.98 -55.03
C SER A 167 82.06 5.08 -56.20
N ARG A 168 81.31 5.07 -57.31
CA ARG A 168 81.64 4.33 -58.54
C ARG A 168 82.49 5.15 -59.53
N ALA A 169 82.67 6.44 -59.26
CA ALA A 169 83.39 7.39 -60.09
C ALA A 169 84.80 7.74 -59.56
N ASN A 170 85.24 7.10 -58.46
CA ASN A 170 86.62 7.06 -57.96
C ASN A 170 87.15 5.62 -58.08
#